data_AF-A0A2I0TGC9-F1
#
_entry.id   AF-A0A2I0TGC9-F1
#
_cell.length_a   1.000
_cell.length_b   1.000
_cell.length_c   1.000
_cell.angle_alpha   90.00
_cell.angle_beta   90.00
_cell.angle_gamma   90.00
#
_symmetry.space_group_name_H-M   'P 1'
#
loop_
_entity.id
_entity.type
_entity.pdbx_description
1 polymer ?
#
loop_
_entity_poly.entity_id
_entity_poly.type
_entity_poly.pdbx_seq_one_letter_code
_entity_poly.pdbx_strand_id
1 'polypeptide(L)'
;MSAWLQATIAGYLLVVLQGSCRAVEITERRTVAVGSSVLLHAPRIQNVNFTEWEYIRNTTPEFILQYYADYQSPTIYSAYQGRVVFYPENGSLLLQRVQETDSGIYKATVDLMQDKAWTTLLEVIQPVPQPELQYSSNLAGSPIELVCVVPEGRVDSMFWKKDGQPLSPEKCYGLSGHTLRIRKGEKSDCGSFSCNVSNVISWKEAELNLMVTGLTPPLRHVQRVTVVALMFLTTSGIGFVVLLCQPRECSLGKEELKHLSLFAHELLCISSLLLFATSIIWMWEEGLSAAFFLFGLFFFVAAIGTAQAAVAVVWRPAALSHFKNTVWHQVIRNSIAPTPLIVNLLFSTLLLHNTQQLHERGCSEAVDLTLSCVLAALAILLMLLVHILLCYHRSKQKGKMTKKQDKTQDIQTTATLVTHCH
;
A
#
# COMPACT_ATOMS: atom_id res chain seq x y z
N MET A 1 -84.32 -9.40 -8.43
CA MET A 1 -83.62 -9.97 -7.26
C MET A 1 -82.40 -9.11 -7.02
N SER A 2 -82.63 -7.99 -6.35
CA SER A 2 -82.20 -6.68 -6.85
C SER A 2 -81.85 -5.81 -5.68
N ALA A 3 -80.64 -5.24 -5.70
CA ALA A 3 -80.10 -4.16 -4.87
C ALA A 3 -80.12 -4.34 -3.34
N TRP A 4 -81.22 -4.82 -2.76
CA TRP A 4 -81.42 -5.07 -1.33
C TRP A 4 -80.47 -6.12 -0.76
N LEU A 5 -80.18 -7.20 -1.51
CA LEU A 5 -79.24 -8.23 -1.05
C LEU A 5 -77.78 -7.72 -1.05
N GLN A 6 -77.41 -6.86 -2.00
CA GLN A 6 -76.08 -6.26 -2.05
C GLN A 6 -75.90 -5.17 -0.98
N ALA A 7 -76.96 -4.41 -0.68
CA ALA A 7 -76.94 -3.40 0.38
C ALA A 7 -76.86 -4.03 1.79
N THR A 8 -77.54 -5.16 2.03
CA THR A 8 -77.45 -5.86 3.31
C THR A 8 -76.11 -6.57 3.48
N ILE A 9 -75.54 -7.15 2.42
CA ILE A 9 -74.19 -7.76 2.47
C ILE A 9 -73.12 -6.68 2.67
N ALA A 10 -73.20 -5.53 1.99
CA ALA A 10 -72.27 -4.42 2.19
C ALA A 10 -72.39 -3.80 3.59
N GLY A 11 -73.63 -3.67 4.10
CA GLY A 11 -73.89 -3.21 5.47
C GLY A 11 -73.36 -4.18 6.53
N TYR A 12 -73.53 -5.50 6.33
CA TYR A 12 -72.96 -6.51 7.23
C TYR A 12 -71.43 -6.56 7.14
N LEU A 13 -70.84 -6.37 5.96
CA LEU A 13 -69.38 -6.31 5.78
C LEU A 13 -68.78 -5.09 6.51
N LEU A 14 -69.46 -3.94 6.47
CA LEU A 14 -69.08 -2.73 7.21
C LEU A 14 -69.20 -2.89 8.74
N VAL A 15 -70.21 -3.63 9.22
CA VAL A 15 -70.38 -3.92 10.66
C VAL A 15 -69.38 -4.98 11.14
N VAL A 16 -69.02 -5.96 10.31
CA VAL A 16 -67.98 -6.96 10.64
C VAL A 16 -66.57 -6.36 10.60
N LEU A 17 -66.32 -5.35 9.75
CA LEU A 17 -65.07 -4.57 9.75
C LEU A 17 -64.96 -3.57 10.92
N GLN A 18 -66.03 -3.37 11.70
CA GLN A 18 -66.00 -2.64 12.98
C GLN A 18 -65.57 -3.51 14.18
N GLY A 19 -65.15 -4.76 13.94
CA GLY A 19 -64.28 -5.47 14.88
C GLY A 19 -63.04 -4.64 15.13
N SER A 20 -63.10 -3.77 16.13
CA SER A 20 -62.13 -2.74 16.42
C SER A 20 -60.80 -3.40 16.79
N CYS A 21 -59.91 -3.52 15.81
CA CYS A 21 -58.49 -3.46 16.08
C CYS A 21 -58.24 -2.03 16.60
N ARG A 22 -58.46 -1.78 17.90
CA ARG A 22 -58.03 -0.54 18.53
C ARG A 22 -56.50 -0.57 18.47
N ALA A 23 -55.94 0.02 17.43
CA ALA A 23 -54.53 0.33 17.39
C ALA A 23 -54.23 1.19 18.63
N VAL A 24 -53.26 0.76 19.44
CA VAL A 24 -52.80 1.55 20.58
C VAL A 24 -52.27 2.87 20.01
N GLU A 25 -52.89 3.99 20.37
CA GLU A 25 -52.48 5.31 19.92
C GLU A 25 -51.13 5.67 20.58
N ILE A 26 -50.09 5.85 19.77
CA ILE A 26 -48.73 6.18 20.23
C ILE A 26 -48.63 7.69 20.40
N THR A 27 -48.48 8.14 21.64
CA THR A 27 -48.34 9.56 21.98
C THR A 27 -46.93 10.08 21.71
N GLU A 28 -45.91 9.24 21.92
CA GLU A 28 -44.51 9.63 21.81
C GLU A 28 -43.65 8.48 21.26
N ARG A 29 -42.62 8.81 20.50
CA ARG A 29 -41.58 7.86 20.07
C ARG A 29 -40.25 8.30 20.65
N ARG A 30 -39.52 7.37 21.27
CA ARG A 30 -38.16 7.60 21.78
C ARG A 30 -37.23 6.52 21.28
N THR A 31 -36.07 6.95 20.80
CA THR A 31 -34.99 6.04 20.45
C THR A 31 -33.78 6.34 21.34
N VAL A 32 -33.22 5.29 21.97
CA VAL A 32 -32.13 5.42 22.94
C VAL A 32 -31.08 4.32 22.74
N ALA A 33 -29.88 4.56 23.25
CA ALA A 33 -28.78 3.60 23.18
C ALA A 33 -28.88 2.54 24.27
N VAL A 34 -28.48 1.30 23.96
CA VAL A 34 -28.26 0.24 24.95
C VAL A 34 -27.34 0.74 26.07
N GLY A 35 -27.68 0.39 27.32
CA GLY A 35 -26.97 0.79 28.53
C GLY A 35 -27.34 2.17 29.07
N SER A 36 -28.05 3.01 28.30
CA SER A 36 -28.49 4.34 28.75
C SER A 36 -29.69 4.27 29.71
N SER A 37 -30.14 5.42 30.19
CA SER A 37 -31.38 5.56 30.96
C SER A 37 -32.34 6.50 30.24
N VAL A 38 -33.63 6.15 30.22
CA VAL A 38 -34.66 6.91 29.50
C VAL A 38 -35.78 7.33 30.45
N LEU A 39 -36.10 8.62 30.44
CA LEU A 39 -37.25 9.17 31.15
C LEU A 39 -38.48 9.04 30.26
N LEU A 40 -39.46 8.27 30.72
CA LEU A 40 -40.77 8.11 30.10
C LEU A 40 -41.75 9.03 30.83
N HIS A 41 -42.39 9.92 30.08
CA HIS A 41 -43.31 10.89 30.65
C HIS A 41 -44.69 10.28 30.89
N ALA A 42 -45.31 10.69 32.00
CA ALA A 42 -46.72 10.42 32.25
C ALA A 42 -47.60 11.60 31.75
N PRO A 43 -48.93 11.40 31.64
CA PRO A 43 -49.86 12.48 31.31
C PRO A 43 -49.72 13.66 32.26
N ARG A 44 -49.80 14.89 31.73
CA ARG A 44 -49.72 16.12 32.55
C ARG A 44 -51.03 16.32 33.31
N ILE A 45 -51.09 15.81 34.54
CA ILE A 45 -52.24 15.91 35.46
C ILE A 45 -51.77 16.50 36.79
N GLN A 46 -52.59 17.37 37.39
CA GLN A 46 -52.33 17.95 38.71
C GLN A 46 -52.94 17.07 39.80
N ASN A 47 -52.29 16.98 40.97
CA ASN A 47 -52.77 16.23 42.13
C ASN A 47 -52.95 14.72 41.85
N VAL A 48 -51.89 14.09 41.35
CA VAL A 48 -51.85 12.66 41.03
C VAL A 48 -52.10 11.82 42.29
N ASN A 49 -53.21 11.09 42.32
CA ASN A 49 -53.54 10.17 43.42
C ASN A 49 -53.10 8.74 43.10
N PHE A 50 -53.21 8.34 41.84
CA PHE A 50 -52.86 7.01 41.36
C PHE A 50 -52.05 7.07 40.07
N THR A 51 -51.00 6.24 39.95
CA THR A 51 -50.25 6.06 38.69
C THR A 51 -49.95 4.60 38.45
N GLU A 52 -50.17 4.16 37.22
CA GLU A 52 -49.92 2.81 36.75
C GLU A 52 -49.08 2.85 35.47
N TRP A 53 -48.01 2.06 35.46
CA TRP A 53 -47.18 1.86 34.29
C TRP A 53 -47.29 0.42 33.80
N GLU A 54 -47.52 0.26 32.50
CA GLU A 54 -47.68 -1.02 31.82
C GLU A 54 -46.67 -1.11 30.65
N TYR A 55 -46.08 -2.29 30.47
CA TYR A 55 -45.37 -2.68 29.25
C TYR A 55 -46.30 -3.53 28.40
N ILE A 56 -46.60 -3.09 27.18
CA ILE A 56 -47.54 -3.80 26.29
C ILE A 56 -46.75 -4.76 25.40
N ARG A 57 -46.68 -6.03 25.82
CA ARG A 57 -46.08 -7.11 25.02
C ARG A 57 -47.15 -7.76 24.17
N ASN A 58 -47.07 -7.68 22.84
CA ASN A 58 -48.00 -8.39 21.93
C ASN A 58 -49.48 -8.24 22.33
N THR A 59 -49.92 -7.04 22.71
CA THR A 59 -51.26 -6.68 23.20
C THR A 59 -51.64 -7.12 24.63
N THR A 60 -50.77 -7.87 25.33
CA THR A 60 -50.95 -8.15 26.77
C THR A 60 -50.19 -7.12 27.61
N PRO A 61 -50.88 -6.39 28.53
CA PRO A 61 -50.22 -5.47 29.45
C PRO A 61 -49.52 -6.24 30.58
N GLU A 62 -48.25 -5.91 30.82
CA GLU A 62 -47.46 -6.36 31.96
C GLU A 62 -47.21 -5.17 32.88
N PHE A 63 -47.65 -5.26 34.14
CA PHE A 63 -47.45 -4.15 35.07
C PHE A 63 -45.97 -3.96 35.41
N ILE A 64 -45.53 -2.70 35.36
CA ILE A 64 -44.20 -2.24 35.73
C ILE A 64 -44.23 -1.75 37.17
N LEU A 65 -45.16 -0.84 37.47
CA LEU A 65 -45.42 -0.35 38.83
C LEU A 65 -46.83 0.17 39.00
N GLN A 66 -47.26 0.23 40.26
CA GLN A 66 -48.47 0.92 40.71
C GLN A 66 -48.13 1.81 41.90
N TYR A 67 -48.61 3.06 41.89
CA TYR A 67 -48.39 4.04 42.94
C TYR A 67 -49.72 4.62 43.41
N TYR A 68 -49.90 4.71 44.73
CA TYR A 68 -51.00 5.45 45.36
C TYR A 68 -50.41 6.50 46.30
N ALA A 69 -50.92 7.72 46.24
CA ALA A 69 -50.42 8.83 47.06
C ALA A 69 -50.50 8.53 48.57
N ASP A 70 -51.50 7.77 49.00
CA ASP A 70 -51.71 7.40 50.41
C ASP A 70 -50.60 6.52 50.99
N TYR A 71 -49.92 5.70 50.17
CA TYR A 71 -48.90 4.76 50.63
C TYR A 71 -47.46 5.28 50.50
N GLN A 72 -47.26 6.42 49.83
CA GLN A 72 -45.98 7.11 49.57
C GLN A 72 -44.89 6.31 48.81
N SER A 73 -44.95 4.99 48.77
CA SER A 73 -43.99 4.11 48.08
C SER A 73 -44.66 3.34 46.93
N PRO A 74 -44.07 3.31 45.72
CA PRO A 74 -44.63 2.54 44.60
C PRO A 74 -44.42 1.03 44.78
N THR A 75 -45.41 0.25 44.37
CA THR A 75 -45.29 -1.20 44.21
C THR A 75 -44.65 -1.50 42.86
N ILE A 76 -43.38 -1.93 42.86
CA ILE A 76 -42.62 -2.25 41.65
C ILE A 76 -42.61 -3.77 41.43
N TYR A 77 -43.03 -4.20 40.24
CA TYR A 77 -43.09 -5.61 39.88
C TYR A 77 -41.70 -6.21 39.63
N SER A 78 -41.55 -7.51 39.90
CA SER A 78 -40.26 -8.20 39.98
C SER A 78 -39.35 -8.00 38.76
N ALA A 79 -39.90 -7.97 37.55
CA ALA A 79 -39.14 -7.79 36.31
C ALA A 79 -38.41 -6.43 36.20
N TYR A 80 -38.87 -5.42 36.94
CA TYR A 80 -38.36 -4.05 36.89
C TYR A 80 -37.71 -3.59 38.21
N GLN A 81 -37.65 -4.44 39.24
CA GLN A 81 -36.99 -4.13 40.50
C GLN A 81 -35.51 -3.79 40.28
N GLY A 82 -35.06 -2.66 40.83
CA GLY A 82 -33.68 -2.19 40.68
C GLY A 82 -33.31 -1.67 39.27
N ARG A 83 -34.29 -1.53 38.37
CA ARG A 83 -34.12 -0.94 37.03
C ARG A 83 -34.91 0.35 36.82
N VAL A 84 -35.85 0.69 37.70
CA VAL A 84 -36.71 1.86 37.53
C VAL A 84 -36.64 2.82 38.72
N VAL A 85 -36.75 4.12 38.43
CA VAL A 85 -36.93 5.19 39.40
C VAL A 85 -38.24 5.91 39.06
N PHE A 86 -39.15 5.98 40.03
CA PHE A 86 -40.45 6.64 39.87
C PHE A 86 -40.40 8.05 40.45
N TYR A 87 -41.05 9.00 39.78
CA TYR A 87 -41.17 10.39 40.23
C TYR A 87 -42.63 10.70 40.61
N PRO A 88 -42.98 10.65 41.92
CA PRO A 88 -44.36 10.88 42.37
C PRO A 88 -44.93 12.24 42.00
N GLU A 89 -44.10 13.28 41.92
CA GLU A 89 -44.53 14.66 41.63
C GLU A 89 -45.21 14.81 40.25
N ASN A 90 -44.82 13.99 39.28
CA ASN A 90 -45.31 14.09 37.90
C ASN A 90 -45.69 12.74 37.27
N GLY A 91 -45.67 11.64 38.04
CA GLY A 91 -45.98 10.29 37.58
C GLY A 91 -44.99 9.66 36.60
N SER A 92 -43.88 10.33 36.28
CA SER A 92 -42.93 9.86 35.25
C SER A 92 -42.05 8.71 35.76
N LEU A 93 -41.53 7.91 34.81
CA LEU A 93 -40.72 6.73 35.07
C LEU A 93 -39.36 6.84 34.38
N LEU A 94 -38.27 6.75 35.13
CA LEU A 94 -36.93 6.58 34.57
C LEU A 94 -36.60 5.10 34.54
N LEU A 95 -36.45 4.54 33.34
CA LEU A 95 -35.94 3.19 33.11
C LEU A 95 -34.42 3.24 32.90
N GLN A 96 -33.67 2.49 33.70
CA GLN A 96 -32.21 2.53 33.74
C GLN A 96 -31.58 1.29 33.10
N ARG A 97 -30.41 1.49 32.49
CA ARG A 97 -29.61 0.45 31.82
C ARG A 97 -30.46 -0.34 30.83
N VAL A 98 -31.07 0.37 29.89
CA VAL A 98 -31.96 -0.23 28.88
C VAL A 98 -31.19 -1.22 28.00
N GLN A 99 -31.88 -2.27 27.57
CA GLN A 99 -31.39 -3.31 26.67
C GLN A 99 -32.26 -3.34 25.41
N GLU A 100 -31.79 -3.94 24.32
CA GLU A 100 -32.58 -4.03 23.07
C GLU A 100 -33.95 -4.69 23.30
N THR A 101 -34.01 -5.67 24.22
CA THR A 101 -35.24 -6.37 24.62
C THR A 101 -36.25 -5.51 25.35
N ASP A 102 -35.86 -4.32 25.83
CA ASP A 102 -36.78 -3.35 26.42
C ASP A 102 -37.48 -2.50 25.34
N SER A 103 -37.17 -2.71 24.05
CA SER A 103 -37.90 -2.05 22.96
C SER A 103 -39.35 -2.51 22.94
N GLY A 104 -40.28 -1.56 22.95
CA GLY A 104 -41.70 -1.84 22.97
C GLY A 104 -42.53 -0.64 23.38
N ILE A 105 -43.78 -0.91 23.73
CA ILE A 105 -44.76 0.12 24.04
C ILE A 105 -44.93 0.21 25.55
N TYR A 106 -44.65 1.38 26.11
CA TYR A 106 -44.85 1.70 27.51
C TYR A 106 -46.05 2.62 27.65
N LYS A 107 -46.94 2.31 28.58
CA LYS A 107 -48.18 3.06 28.80
C LYS A 107 -48.28 3.51 30.25
N ALA A 108 -48.54 4.80 30.45
CA ALA A 108 -48.80 5.40 31.74
C ALA A 108 -50.28 5.79 31.86
N THR A 109 -50.95 5.26 32.87
CA THR A 109 -52.32 5.64 33.23
C THR A 109 -52.29 6.35 34.58
N VAL A 110 -52.85 7.56 34.64
CA VAL A 110 -52.93 8.37 35.87
C VAL A 110 -54.39 8.51 36.27
N ASP A 111 -54.70 8.34 37.55
CA ASP A 111 -56.04 8.45 38.14
C ASP A 111 -57.11 7.65 37.37
N LEU A 112 -56.73 6.48 36.84
CA LEU A 112 -57.58 5.57 36.06
C LEU A 112 -58.15 6.18 34.76
N MET A 113 -57.62 7.33 34.31
CA MET A 113 -58.04 8.02 33.08
C MET A 113 -57.45 7.37 31.83
N GLN A 114 -58.03 6.25 31.39
CA GLN A 114 -57.55 5.48 30.22
C GLN A 114 -57.58 6.27 28.91
N ASP A 115 -58.52 7.20 28.74
CA ASP A 115 -58.65 8.09 27.58
C ASP A 115 -57.52 9.13 27.49
N LYS A 116 -56.84 9.39 28.61
CA LYS A 116 -55.71 10.32 28.71
C LYS A 116 -54.38 9.61 28.93
N ALA A 117 -54.34 8.29 28.75
CA ALA A 117 -53.12 7.52 28.95
C ALA A 117 -52.00 8.02 28.01
N TRP A 118 -50.77 8.02 28.52
CA TRP A 118 -49.59 8.40 27.73
C TRP A 118 -48.90 7.14 27.24
N THR A 119 -48.77 7.00 25.93
CA THR A 119 -48.14 5.82 25.31
C THR A 119 -46.83 6.22 24.64
N THR A 120 -45.71 5.66 25.10
CA THR A 120 -44.39 5.83 24.49
C THR A 120 -43.97 4.55 23.78
N LEU A 121 -43.70 4.64 22.48
CA LEU A 121 -42.94 3.61 21.76
C LEU A 121 -41.45 3.85 21.99
N LEU A 122 -40.84 2.97 22.77
CA LEU A 122 -39.40 2.96 23.03
C LEU A 122 -38.71 2.02 22.05
N GLU A 123 -37.71 2.54 21.34
CA GLU A 123 -36.80 1.77 20.51
C GLU A 123 -35.40 1.85 21.11
N VAL A 124 -34.84 0.71 21.51
CA VAL A 124 -33.50 0.62 22.07
C VAL A 124 -32.59 -0.02 21.05
N ILE A 125 -31.59 0.73 20.57
CA ILE A 125 -30.68 0.26 19.52
C ILE A 125 -29.24 0.25 19.99
N GLN A 126 -28.45 -0.69 19.46
CA GLN A 126 -27.01 -0.70 19.65
C GLN A 126 -26.32 0.44 18.88
N PRO A 127 -25.24 1.02 19.45
CA PRO A 127 -24.38 1.93 18.71
C PRO A 127 -23.82 1.27 17.46
N VAL A 128 -23.50 2.04 16.43
CA VAL A 128 -22.88 1.49 15.22
C VAL A 128 -21.54 0.83 15.58
N PRO A 129 -21.26 -0.37 15.04
CA PRO A 129 -19.96 -1.00 15.22
C PRO A 129 -18.87 -0.20 14.49
N GLN A 130 -17.62 -0.40 14.90
CA GLN A 130 -16.47 0.23 14.25
C GLN A 130 -16.34 -0.32 12.82
N PRO A 131 -16.40 0.53 11.77
CA PRO A 131 -16.16 0.07 10.40
C PRO A 131 -14.68 -0.21 10.16
N GLU A 132 -14.40 -0.97 9.10
CA GLU A 132 -13.07 -1.23 8.56
C GLU A 132 -13.02 -0.89 7.06
N LEU A 133 -11.88 -0.39 6.60
CA LEU A 133 -11.66 -0.04 5.20
C LEU A 133 -10.69 -1.02 4.54
N GLN A 134 -11.06 -1.49 3.36
CA GLN A 134 -10.25 -2.37 2.53
C GLN A 134 -10.19 -1.84 1.10
N TYR A 135 -9.13 -2.18 0.36
CA TYR A 135 -9.00 -1.82 -1.05
C TYR A 135 -8.57 -3.00 -1.91
N SER A 136 -9.06 -3.07 -3.16
CA SER A 136 -8.77 -4.18 -4.08
C SER A 136 -7.41 -4.08 -4.77
N SER A 137 -6.99 -2.85 -5.09
CA SER A 137 -5.74 -2.55 -5.79
C SER A 137 -5.27 -1.14 -5.45
N ASN A 138 -4.00 -0.85 -5.65
CA ASN A 138 -3.43 0.48 -5.54
C ASN A 138 -2.55 0.82 -6.75
N LEU A 139 -2.77 0.18 -7.90
CA LEU A 139 -1.97 0.41 -9.11
C LEU A 139 -2.51 1.58 -9.95
N ALA A 140 -1.62 2.49 -10.35
CA ALA A 140 -1.95 3.58 -11.25
C ALA A 140 -2.45 3.05 -12.61
N GLY A 141 -3.52 3.64 -13.15
CA GLY A 141 -4.13 3.21 -14.41
C GLY A 141 -5.12 2.05 -14.27
N SER A 142 -5.13 1.33 -13.14
CA SER A 142 -6.09 0.26 -12.85
C SER A 142 -7.29 0.78 -12.06
N PRO A 143 -8.46 0.12 -12.15
CA PRO A 143 -9.58 0.42 -11.27
C PRO A 143 -9.23 0.08 -9.82
N ILE A 144 -9.65 0.94 -8.88
CA ILE A 144 -9.47 0.76 -7.44
C ILE A 144 -10.86 0.74 -6.80
N GLU A 145 -11.15 -0.28 -6.00
CA GLU A 145 -12.37 -0.35 -5.20
C GLU A 145 -11.99 -0.23 -3.73
N LEU A 146 -12.59 0.74 -3.04
CA LEU A 146 -12.53 0.91 -1.60
C LEU A 146 -13.83 0.38 -1.00
N VAL A 147 -13.76 -0.56 -0.07
CA VAL A 147 -14.91 -1.21 0.55
C VAL A 147 -14.94 -0.87 2.03
N CYS A 148 -16.08 -0.35 2.49
CA CYS A 148 -16.34 -0.10 3.91
C CYS A 148 -17.07 -1.30 4.50
N VAL A 149 -16.34 -2.14 5.22
CA VAL A 149 -16.86 -3.34 5.87
C VAL A 149 -17.36 -2.94 7.25
N VAL A 150 -18.65 -3.16 7.50
CA VAL A 150 -19.27 -2.91 8.79
C VAL A 150 -19.66 -4.26 9.39
N PRO A 151 -19.22 -4.59 10.62
CA PRO A 151 -19.73 -5.77 11.34
C PRO A 151 -21.25 -5.75 11.45
N GLU A 152 -21.87 -6.89 11.78
CA GLU A 152 -23.32 -6.96 11.96
C GLU A 152 -23.83 -5.89 12.94
N GLY A 153 -24.83 -5.13 12.49
CA GLY A 153 -25.37 -4.00 13.24
C GLY A 153 -26.30 -3.15 12.39
N ARG A 154 -27.01 -2.21 13.02
CA ARG A 154 -27.91 -1.27 12.33
C ARG A 154 -27.14 -0.04 11.86
N VAL A 155 -27.09 0.15 10.54
CA VAL A 155 -26.55 1.34 9.89
C VAL A 155 -27.67 1.99 9.07
N ASP A 156 -27.95 3.26 9.35
CA ASP A 156 -29.00 4.02 8.65
C ASP A 156 -28.40 4.85 7.51
N SER A 157 -27.14 5.30 7.63
CA SER A 157 -26.44 6.06 6.58
C SER A 157 -24.94 5.82 6.54
N MET A 158 -24.35 5.96 5.34
CA MET A 158 -22.92 5.87 5.09
C MET A 158 -22.45 7.00 4.19
N PHE A 159 -21.35 7.65 4.56
CA PHE A 159 -20.76 8.77 3.82
C PHE A 159 -19.26 8.58 3.62
N TRP A 160 -18.77 8.96 2.45
CA TRP A 160 -17.34 8.91 2.11
C TRP A 160 -16.74 10.30 2.09
N LYS A 161 -15.50 10.39 2.59
CA LYS A 161 -14.67 11.58 2.54
C LYS A 161 -13.30 11.24 1.97
N LYS A 162 -12.67 12.22 1.35
CA LYS A 162 -11.25 12.22 0.99
C LYS A 162 -10.59 13.44 1.62
N ASP A 163 -9.50 13.23 2.34
CA ASP A 163 -8.71 14.26 3.01
C ASP A 163 -9.58 15.16 3.92
N GLY A 164 -10.54 14.54 4.61
CA GLY A 164 -11.50 15.21 5.50
C GLY A 164 -12.67 15.92 4.81
N GLN A 165 -12.68 16.00 3.47
CA GLN A 165 -13.72 16.66 2.68
C GLN A 165 -14.66 15.63 2.03
N PRO A 166 -15.94 15.96 1.80
CA PRO A 166 -16.82 15.13 0.98
C PRO A 166 -16.20 14.86 -0.40
N LEU A 167 -16.45 13.68 -0.96
CA LEU A 167 -15.95 13.35 -2.29
C LEU A 167 -16.42 14.38 -3.33
N SER A 168 -15.48 14.89 -4.14
CA SER A 168 -15.81 15.86 -5.18
C SER A 168 -16.74 15.24 -6.24
N PRO A 169 -17.85 15.89 -6.60
CA PRO A 169 -18.74 15.44 -7.67
C PRO A 169 -18.11 15.54 -9.06
N GLU A 170 -17.02 16.31 -9.21
CA GLU A 170 -16.31 16.48 -10.48
C GLU A 170 -15.52 15.23 -10.90
N LYS A 171 -15.10 14.40 -9.93
CA LYS A 171 -14.49 13.10 -10.19
C LYS A 171 -15.60 12.04 -10.31
N CYS A 172 -15.55 11.22 -11.36
CA CYS A 172 -16.50 10.12 -11.58
C CYS A 172 -16.31 8.94 -10.60
N TYR A 173 -16.39 9.20 -9.30
CA TYR A 173 -16.45 8.17 -8.27
C TYR A 173 -17.77 7.39 -8.41
N GLY A 174 -17.67 6.07 -8.56
CA GLY A 174 -18.84 5.20 -8.57
C GLY A 174 -19.17 4.78 -7.14
N LEU A 175 -20.31 5.22 -6.61
CA LEU A 175 -20.79 4.78 -5.31
C LEU A 175 -21.82 3.66 -5.51
N SER A 176 -21.60 2.51 -4.88
CA SER A 176 -22.54 1.39 -4.88
C SER A 176 -22.63 0.82 -3.47
N GLY A 177 -23.60 1.29 -2.70
CA GLY A 177 -23.77 0.91 -1.30
C GLY A 177 -22.50 1.21 -0.49
N HIS A 178 -21.80 0.14 -0.09
CA HIS A 178 -20.61 0.21 0.77
C HIS A 178 -19.28 0.34 0.02
N THR A 179 -19.33 0.46 -1.31
CA THR A 179 -18.13 0.46 -2.16
C THR A 179 -17.98 1.78 -2.91
N LEU A 180 -16.80 2.37 -2.79
CA LEU A 180 -16.33 3.50 -3.56
C LEU A 180 -15.41 3.01 -4.68
N ARG A 181 -15.81 3.25 -5.94
CA ARG A 181 -15.09 2.84 -7.14
C ARG A 181 -14.36 4.02 -7.79
N ILE A 182 -13.05 3.89 -7.92
CA ILE A 182 -12.19 4.76 -8.72
C ILE A 182 -11.93 4.03 -10.04
N ARG A 183 -12.43 4.57 -11.15
CA ARG A 183 -12.37 3.90 -12.47
C ARG A 183 -10.95 3.66 -12.97
N LYS A 184 -10.06 4.61 -12.67
CA LYS A 184 -8.66 4.60 -13.08
C LYS A 184 -7.86 5.31 -11.99
N GLY A 185 -7.00 4.57 -11.29
CA GLY A 185 -6.20 5.11 -10.22
C GLY A 185 -5.18 6.13 -10.74
N GLU A 186 -5.13 7.29 -10.12
CA GLU A 186 -4.18 8.36 -10.47
C GLU A 186 -3.43 8.87 -9.24
N LYS A 187 -2.30 9.55 -9.45
CA LYS A 187 -1.58 10.25 -8.38
C LYS A 187 -2.46 11.19 -7.55
N SER A 188 -3.47 11.80 -8.16
CA SER A 188 -4.42 12.70 -7.51
C SER A 188 -5.41 11.98 -6.57
N ASP A 189 -5.50 10.66 -6.66
CA ASP A 189 -6.33 9.84 -5.76
C ASP A 189 -5.57 9.46 -4.49
N CYS A 190 -4.28 9.71 -4.40
CA CYS A 190 -3.57 9.55 -3.14
C CYS A 190 -4.12 10.48 -2.06
N GLY A 191 -4.22 9.96 -0.85
CA GLY A 191 -4.77 10.70 0.28
C GLY A 191 -5.43 9.78 1.30
N SER A 192 -6.01 10.41 2.31
CA SER A 192 -6.76 9.71 3.34
C SER A 192 -8.22 9.58 2.93
N PHE A 193 -8.69 8.35 2.74
CA PHE A 193 -10.11 8.07 2.55
C PHE A 193 -10.73 7.69 3.87
N SER A 194 -11.91 8.23 4.13
CA SER A 194 -12.68 7.81 5.30
C SER A 194 -14.12 7.49 4.97
N CYS A 195 -14.63 6.48 5.68
CA CYS A 195 -16.01 6.03 5.62
C CYS A 195 -16.64 6.30 6.98
N ASN A 196 -17.65 7.17 6.99
CA ASN A 196 -18.46 7.46 8.15
C ASN A 196 -19.74 6.64 8.07
N VAL A 197 -20.03 5.87 9.11
CA VAL A 197 -21.27 5.10 9.25
C VAL A 197 -22.02 5.58 10.47
N SER A 198 -23.33 5.71 10.35
CA SER A 198 -24.15 6.21 11.44
C SER A 198 -25.53 5.56 11.49
N ASN A 199 -26.08 5.59 12.69
CA ASN A 199 -27.48 5.34 12.97
C ASN A 199 -28.04 6.49 13.81
N VAL A 200 -29.33 6.44 14.15
CA VAL A 200 -29.99 7.54 14.88
C VAL A 200 -29.41 7.85 16.28
N ILE A 201 -28.56 7.01 16.86
CA ILE A 201 -27.95 7.25 18.19
C ILE A 201 -26.44 7.52 18.17
N SER A 202 -25.74 7.15 17.09
CA SER A 202 -24.28 7.12 17.09
C SER A 202 -23.69 7.11 15.68
N TRP A 203 -22.42 7.49 15.60
CA TRP A 203 -21.64 7.43 14.37
C TRP A 203 -20.21 6.97 14.66
N LYS A 204 -19.59 6.33 13.67
CA LYS A 204 -18.21 5.88 13.68
C LYS A 204 -17.56 6.13 12.33
N GLU A 205 -16.25 6.24 12.34
CA GLU A 205 -15.46 6.53 11.15
C GLU A 205 -14.26 5.60 11.08
N ALA A 206 -14.01 5.06 9.89
CA ALA A 206 -12.78 4.37 9.54
C ALA A 206 -11.99 5.23 8.55
N GLU A 207 -10.68 5.21 8.69
CA GLU A 207 -9.76 6.00 7.89
C GLU A 207 -8.67 5.09 7.30
N LEU A 208 -8.33 5.30 6.03
CA LEU A 208 -7.33 4.54 5.29
C LEU A 208 -6.55 5.47 4.36
N ASN A 209 -5.23 5.47 4.49
CA ASN A 209 -4.35 6.18 3.57
C ASN A 209 -4.12 5.35 2.31
N LEU A 210 -4.72 5.78 1.20
CA LEU A 210 -4.50 5.18 -0.11
C LEU A 210 -3.24 5.77 -0.75
N MET A 211 -2.24 4.92 -0.97
CA MET A 211 -1.05 5.26 -1.76
C MET A 211 -1.09 4.54 -3.10
N VAL A 212 -1.37 5.30 -4.17
CA VAL A 212 -1.33 4.79 -5.53
C VAL A 212 0.12 4.57 -5.95
N THR A 213 0.47 3.34 -6.26
CA THR A 213 1.78 2.92 -6.78
C THR A 213 1.79 2.99 -8.30
N GLY A 214 2.85 3.55 -8.86
CA GLY A 214 3.06 3.56 -10.32
C GLY A 214 3.71 2.29 -10.88
N LEU A 215 4.39 1.52 -10.01
CA LEU A 215 5.11 0.30 -10.37
C LEU A 215 4.52 -0.90 -9.67
N THR A 216 4.30 -1.97 -10.42
CA THR A 216 3.97 -3.29 -9.86
C THR A 216 5.19 -3.89 -9.14
N PRO A 217 4.99 -4.87 -8.23
CA PRO A 217 6.11 -5.52 -7.55
C PRO A 217 7.19 -6.07 -8.50
N PRO A 218 6.87 -6.75 -9.62
CA PRO A 218 7.87 -7.20 -10.59
C PRO A 218 8.69 -6.04 -11.19
N LEU A 219 8.04 -4.94 -11.57
CA LEU A 219 8.74 -3.78 -12.15
C LEU A 219 9.63 -3.05 -11.14
N ARG A 220 9.25 -3.08 -9.86
CA ARG A 220 10.14 -2.60 -8.78
C ARG A 220 11.42 -3.43 -8.69
N HIS A 221 11.32 -4.75 -8.87
CA HIS A 221 12.50 -5.61 -8.95
C HIS A 221 13.33 -5.32 -10.19
N VAL A 222 12.70 -5.09 -11.35
CA VAL A 222 13.37 -4.67 -12.58
C VAL A 222 14.22 -3.42 -12.37
N GLN A 223 13.66 -2.38 -11.74
CA GLN A 223 14.40 -1.16 -11.42
C GLN A 223 15.64 -1.44 -10.54
N ARG A 224 15.48 -2.22 -9.46
CA ARG A 224 16.58 -2.60 -8.56
C ARG A 224 17.67 -3.39 -9.27
N VAL A 225 17.29 -4.42 -10.03
CA VAL A 225 18.23 -5.27 -10.77
C VAL A 225 18.99 -4.47 -11.82
N THR A 226 18.34 -3.50 -12.47
CA THR A 226 19.00 -2.65 -13.47
C THR A 226 20.06 -1.75 -12.84
N VAL A 227 19.80 -1.20 -11.66
CA VAL A 227 20.83 -0.45 -10.92
C VAL A 227 22.01 -1.36 -10.57
N VAL A 228 21.75 -2.59 -10.13
CA VAL A 228 22.80 -3.60 -9.87
C VAL A 228 23.55 -4.00 -11.14
N ALA A 229 22.90 -4.02 -12.31
CA ALA A 229 23.57 -4.25 -13.58
C ALA A 229 24.48 -3.07 -13.97
N LEU A 230 24.07 -1.83 -13.66
CA LEU A 230 24.82 -0.59 -13.90
C LEU A 230 26.06 -0.47 -12.99
N MET A 231 25.89 -0.69 -11.69
CA MET A 231 26.68 -1.64 -10.90
C MET A 231 27.96 -2.21 -11.51
N PHE A 232 27.78 -3.43 -12.00
CA PHE A 232 28.82 -4.22 -12.63
C PHE A 232 29.34 -3.61 -13.93
N LEU A 233 28.48 -2.92 -14.67
CA LEU A 233 28.85 -2.26 -15.92
C LEU A 233 29.91 -1.17 -15.72
N THR A 234 29.71 -0.28 -14.75
CA THR A 234 30.64 0.81 -14.43
C THR A 234 31.98 0.26 -13.93
N THR A 235 31.93 -0.74 -13.06
CA THR A 235 33.13 -1.42 -12.54
C THR A 235 33.91 -2.12 -13.66
N SER A 236 33.23 -2.82 -14.56
CA SER A 236 33.83 -3.43 -15.75
C SER A 236 34.43 -2.38 -16.69
N GLY A 237 33.69 -1.31 -16.97
CA GLY A 237 34.12 -0.20 -17.83
C GLY A 237 35.41 0.46 -17.34
N ILE A 238 35.54 0.69 -16.03
CA ILE A 238 36.79 1.17 -15.42
C ILE A 238 37.93 0.19 -15.66
N GLY A 239 37.68 -1.13 -15.49
CA GLY A 239 38.66 -2.17 -15.80
C GLY A 239 39.15 -2.10 -17.25
N PHE A 240 38.25 -1.90 -18.22
CA PHE A 240 38.62 -1.73 -19.62
C PHE A 240 39.38 -0.43 -19.89
N VAL A 241 39.00 0.70 -19.28
CA VAL A 241 39.75 1.96 -19.40
C VAL A 241 41.17 1.78 -18.87
N VAL A 242 41.34 1.12 -17.73
CA VAL A 242 42.66 0.81 -17.17
C VAL A 242 43.47 -0.09 -18.10
N LEU A 243 42.85 -1.06 -18.77
CA LEU A 243 43.55 -1.93 -19.75
C LEU A 243 44.01 -1.14 -21.00
N LEU A 244 43.21 -0.18 -21.46
CA LEU A 244 43.47 0.59 -22.68
C LEU A 244 44.44 1.76 -22.45
N CYS A 245 44.38 2.41 -21.29
CA CYS A 245 45.10 3.66 -21.00
C CYS A 245 46.40 3.47 -20.19
N GLN A 246 46.98 2.26 -20.16
CA GLN A 246 48.21 2.03 -19.38
C GLN A 246 49.38 2.90 -19.87
N PRO A 247 49.98 3.73 -18.99
CA PRO A 247 51.24 4.41 -19.30
C PRO A 247 52.34 3.36 -19.54
N ARG A 248 53.23 3.59 -20.51
CA ARG A 248 54.40 2.71 -20.76
C ARG A 248 55.24 2.45 -19.50
N GLU A 249 55.25 3.41 -18.58
CA GLU A 249 55.97 3.36 -17.30
C GLU A 249 55.27 2.49 -16.24
N CYS A 250 53.93 2.37 -16.31
CA CYS A 250 53.07 1.65 -15.37
C CYS A 250 52.48 0.37 -15.97
N SER A 251 53.13 -0.22 -16.97
CA SER A 251 52.68 -1.47 -17.58
C SER A 251 52.52 -2.57 -16.53
N LEU A 252 51.30 -3.12 -16.43
CA LEU A 252 51.06 -4.24 -15.55
C LEU A 252 51.80 -5.49 -16.04
N GLY A 253 52.24 -6.34 -15.10
CA GLY A 253 52.78 -7.65 -15.43
C GLY A 253 51.77 -8.46 -16.24
N LYS A 254 52.26 -9.37 -17.11
CA LYS A 254 51.40 -10.17 -18.00
C LYS A 254 50.30 -10.93 -17.24
N GLU A 255 50.58 -11.37 -16.02
CA GLU A 255 49.67 -12.12 -15.16
C GLU A 255 48.57 -11.23 -14.55
N GLU A 256 48.94 -10.05 -14.07
CA GLU A 256 47.98 -9.06 -13.56
C GLU A 256 47.04 -8.53 -14.64
N LEU A 257 47.56 -8.32 -15.87
CA LEU A 257 46.75 -7.92 -17.02
C LEU A 257 45.71 -9.01 -17.38
N LYS A 258 46.08 -10.28 -17.20
CA LYS A 258 45.19 -11.44 -17.40
C LYS A 258 44.06 -11.43 -16.38
N HIS A 259 44.36 -11.25 -15.09
CA HIS A 259 43.35 -11.20 -14.02
C HIS A 259 42.40 -10.02 -14.17
N LEU A 260 42.93 -8.82 -14.46
CA LEU A 260 42.11 -7.64 -14.68
C LEU A 260 41.19 -7.78 -15.91
N SER A 261 41.71 -8.36 -17.00
CA SER A 261 40.92 -8.65 -18.19
C SER A 261 39.82 -9.68 -17.94
N LEU A 262 40.12 -10.76 -17.19
CA LEU A 262 39.14 -11.77 -16.80
C LEU A 262 38.00 -11.14 -15.98
N PHE A 263 38.37 -10.38 -14.93
CA PHE A 263 37.40 -9.73 -14.05
C PHE A 263 36.50 -8.74 -14.79
N ALA A 264 37.07 -7.95 -15.72
CA ALA A 264 36.27 -7.02 -16.52
C ALA A 264 35.25 -7.73 -17.42
N HIS A 265 35.61 -8.86 -18.06
CA HIS A 265 34.68 -9.63 -18.89
C HIS A 265 33.62 -10.37 -18.06
N GLU A 266 34.00 -10.90 -16.89
CA GLU A 266 33.05 -11.58 -15.99
C GLU A 266 31.97 -10.62 -15.47
N LEU A 267 32.36 -9.42 -15.01
CA LEU A 267 31.41 -8.40 -14.58
C LEU A 267 30.51 -7.91 -15.72
N LEU A 268 31.05 -7.76 -16.93
CA LEU A 268 30.24 -7.39 -18.10
C LEU A 268 29.24 -8.49 -18.47
N CYS A 269 29.63 -9.76 -18.35
CA CYS A 269 28.75 -10.91 -18.55
C CYS A 269 27.61 -10.91 -17.53
N ILE A 270 27.92 -10.72 -16.25
CA ILE A 270 26.91 -10.63 -15.18
C ILE A 270 25.94 -9.47 -15.46
N SER A 271 26.46 -8.29 -15.82
CA SER A 271 25.63 -7.14 -16.21
C SER A 271 24.68 -7.48 -17.37
N SER A 272 25.17 -8.10 -18.44
CA SER A 272 24.33 -8.51 -19.58
C SER A 272 23.28 -9.55 -19.21
N LEU A 273 23.60 -10.54 -18.36
CA LEU A 273 22.63 -11.54 -17.88
C LEU A 273 21.51 -10.91 -17.03
N LEU A 274 21.86 -9.97 -16.15
CA LEU A 274 20.87 -9.24 -15.36
C LEU A 274 19.95 -8.41 -16.28
N LEU A 275 20.52 -7.68 -17.25
CA LEU A 275 19.72 -6.91 -18.20
C LEU A 275 18.83 -7.80 -19.07
N PHE A 276 19.32 -8.96 -19.50
CA PHE A 276 18.50 -9.97 -20.17
C PHE A 276 17.30 -10.39 -19.33
N ALA A 277 17.51 -10.74 -18.06
CA ALA A 277 16.43 -11.11 -17.15
C ALA A 277 15.43 -9.96 -16.96
N THR A 278 15.91 -8.73 -16.78
CA THR A 278 15.03 -7.55 -16.66
C THR A 278 14.22 -7.29 -17.93
N SER A 279 14.79 -7.53 -19.12
CA SER A 279 14.08 -7.34 -20.38
C SER A 279 12.91 -8.30 -20.53
N ILE A 280 13.08 -9.55 -20.06
CA ILE A 280 12.02 -10.56 -20.07
C ILE A 280 10.88 -10.14 -19.13
N ILE A 281 11.21 -9.75 -17.90
CA ILE A 281 10.21 -9.33 -16.92
C ILE A 281 9.45 -8.08 -17.41
N TRP A 282 10.15 -7.12 -18.01
CA TRP A 282 9.53 -5.93 -18.59
C TRP A 282 8.53 -6.29 -19.70
N MET A 283 8.93 -7.16 -20.64
CA MET A 283 8.04 -7.59 -21.73
C MET A 283 6.83 -8.40 -21.24
N TRP A 284 6.98 -9.10 -20.12
CA TRP A 284 5.87 -9.83 -19.50
C TRP A 284 4.82 -8.87 -18.92
N GLU A 285 5.27 -7.76 -18.31
CA GLU A 285 4.38 -6.85 -17.60
C GLU A 285 3.75 -5.78 -18.51
N GLU A 286 4.57 -5.08 -19.30
CA GLU A 286 4.11 -3.98 -20.18
C GLU A 286 3.72 -4.47 -21.58
N GLY A 287 3.97 -5.75 -21.87
CA GLY A 287 3.69 -6.39 -23.16
C GLY A 287 4.89 -6.46 -24.11
N LEU A 288 4.71 -7.23 -25.18
CA LEU A 288 5.73 -7.52 -26.18
C LEU A 288 6.15 -6.26 -26.95
N SER A 289 7.46 -5.95 -26.93
CA SER A 289 8.06 -4.87 -27.71
C SER A 289 9.21 -5.40 -28.55
N ALA A 290 9.18 -5.12 -29.86
CA ALA A 290 10.21 -5.56 -30.80
C ALA A 290 11.61 -5.03 -30.41
N ALA A 291 11.69 -3.80 -29.90
CA ALA A 291 12.95 -3.22 -29.44
C ALA A 291 13.53 -4.01 -28.25
N PHE A 292 12.70 -4.32 -27.26
CA PHE A 292 13.12 -5.08 -26.07
C PHE A 292 13.53 -6.51 -26.41
N PHE A 293 12.85 -7.14 -27.38
CA PHE A 293 13.24 -8.45 -27.87
C PHE A 293 14.62 -8.42 -28.54
N LEU A 294 14.90 -7.42 -29.38
CA LEU A 294 16.20 -7.25 -30.03
C LEU A 294 17.32 -7.00 -29.00
N PHE A 295 17.06 -6.18 -27.98
CA PHE A 295 18.01 -5.98 -26.87
C PHE A 295 18.23 -7.26 -26.07
N GLY A 296 17.17 -8.02 -25.78
CA GLY A 296 17.26 -9.32 -25.11
C GLY A 296 18.15 -10.30 -25.89
N LEU A 297 17.94 -10.43 -27.20
CA LEU A 297 18.80 -11.27 -28.05
C LEU A 297 20.26 -10.79 -28.03
N PHE A 298 20.47 -9.47 -28.10
CA PHE A 298 21.80 -8.88 -27.98
C PHE A 298 22.47 -9.24 -26.65
N PHE A 299 21.78 -9.12 -25.51
CA PHE A 299 22.37 -9.44 -24.20
C PHE A 299 22.72 -10.92 -24.06
N PHE A 300 21.90 -11.80 -24.61
CA PHE A 300 22.20 -13.23 -24.64
C PHE A 300 23.47 -13.52 -25.45
N VAL A 301 23.59 -12.95 -26.65
CA VAL A 301 24.80 -13.09 -27.50
C VAL A 301 26.02 -12.43 -26.84
N ALA A 302 25.85 -11.26 -26.22
CA ALA A 302 26.93 -10.55 -25.52
C ALA A 302 27.43 -11.33 -24.29
N ALA A 303 26.55 -11.97 -23.52
CA ALA A 303 26.93 -12.82 -22.39
C ALA A 303 27.76 -14.02 -22.86
N ILE A 304 27.33 -14.70 -23.93
CA ILE A 304 28.09 -15.81 -24.52
C ILE A 304 29.45 -15.32 -25.03
N GLY A 305 29.50 -14.22 -25.78
CA GLY A 305 30.74 -13.68 -26.34
C GLY A 305 31.74 -13.25 -25.28
N THR A 306 31.28 -12.61 -24.20
CA THR A 306 32.14 -12.19 -23.08
C THR A 306 32.62 -13.36 -22.24
N ALA A 307 31.79 -14.38 -22.01
CA ALA A 307 32.19 -15.63 -21.35
C ALA A 307 33.25 -16.38 -22.19
N GLN A 308 33.05 -16.50 -23.50
CA GLN A 308 34.03 -17.12 -24.41
C GLN A 308 35.36 -16.34 -24.44
N ALA A 309 35.31 -15.01 -24.41
CA ALA A 309 36.51 -14.18 -24.32
C ALA A 309 37.27 -14.41 -23.00
N ALA A 310 36.56 -14.50 -21.87
CA ALA A 310 37.17 -14.83 -20.58
C ALA A 310 37.87 -16.21 -20.62
N VAL A 311 37.21 -17.24 -21.16
CA VAL A 311 37.79 -18.59 -21.31
C VAL A 311 39.03 -18.57 -22.22
N ALA A 312 38.99 -17.84 -23.34
CA ALA A 312 40.11 -17.71 -24.25
C ALA A 312 41.35 -17.10 -23.57
N VAL A 313 41.15 -16.10 -22.70
CA VAL A 313 42.20 -15.50 -21.88
C VAL A 313 42.80 -16.52 -20.92
N VAL A 314 42.00 -17.41 -20.30
CA VAL A 314 42.49 -18.43 -19.35
C VAL A 314 43.26 -19.55 -20.03
N TRP A 315 42.69 -20.18 -21.07
CA TRP A 315 43.12 -21.48 -21.59
C TRP A 315 44.11 -21.44 -22.77
N ARG A 316 44.18 -20.36 -23.56
CA ARG A 316 45.15 -20.28 -24.69
C ARG A 316 45.88 -18.94 -24.78
N PRO A 317 46.81 -18.63 -23.85
CA PRO A 317 47.61 -17.41 -23.92
C PRO A 317 48.52 -17.34 -25.16
N ALA A 318 48.97 -18.50 -25.68
CA ALA A 318 49.82 -18.58 -26.86
C ALA A 318 49.06 -18.45 -28.21
N ALA A 319 47.79 -18.87 -28.28
CA ALA A 319 47.00 -18.74 -29.51
C ALA A 319 46.63 -17.28 -29.81
N LEU A 320 46.46 -16.46 -28.76
CA LEU A 320 46.33 -15.00 -28.86
C LEU A 320 47.59 -14.32 -29.44
N SER A 321 48.77 -14.94 -29.30
CA SER A 321 50.03 -14.42 -29.85
C SER A 321 50.25 -14.76 -31.34
N HIS A 322 49.59 -15.81 -31.84
CA HIS A 322 49.67 -16.25 -33.25
C HIS A 322 48.75 -15.42 -34.18
N PHE A 323 47.81 -14.68 -33.60
CA PHE A 323 46.91 -13.76 -34.30
C PHE A 323 47.38 -12.30 -34.28
N LYS A 324 48.69 -12.08 -34.13
CA LYS A 324 49.27 -10.73 -34.07
C LYS A 324 49.11 -9.92 -35.37
N ASN A 325 48.70 -10.54 -36.48
CA ASN A 325 48.78 -9.98 -37.83
C ASN A 325 47.51 -10.04 -38.69
N THR A 326 46.32 -10.20 -38.10
CA THR A 326 45.07 -10.12 -38.87
C THR A 326 44.18 -9.00 -38.32
N VAL A 327 43.71 -8.14 -39.21
CA VAL A 327 42.74 -7.04 -38.97
C VAL A 327 41.59 -7.48 -38.07
N TRP A 328 41.15 -8.73 -38.20
CA TRP A 328 40.14 -9.39 -37.36
C TRP A 328 40.44 -9.40 -35.86
N HIS A 329 41.70 -9.53 -35.41
CA HIS A 329 42.03 -9.49 -33.98
C HIS A 329 41.95 -8.08 -33.38
N GLN A 330 42.25 -7.06 -34.18
CA GLN A 330 42.02 -5.67 -33.81
C GLN A 330 40.52 -5.36 -33.74
N VAL A 331 39.71 -5.87 -34.67
CA VAL A 331 38.25 -5.72 -34.67
C VAL A 331 37.61 -6.43 -33.47
N ILE A 332 37.98 -7.69 -33.19
CA ILE A 332 37.50 -8.46 -32.04
C ILE A 332 37.85 -7.75 -30.72
N ARG A 333 39.10 -7.30 -30.54
CA ARG A 333 39.54 -6.59 -29.33
C ARG A 333 38.92 -5.19 -29.18
N ASN A 334 38.65 -4.51 -30.30
CA ASN A 334 38.08 -3.16 -30.30
C ASN A 334 36.54 -3.15 -30.38
N SER A 335 35.87 -4.29 -30.59
CA SER A 335 34.40 -4.36 -30.68
C SER A 335 33.74 -5.21 -29.59
N ILE A 336 34.37 -6.29 -29.11
CA ILE A 336 33.70 -7.25 -28.18
C ILE A 336 33.44 -6.66 -26.80
N ALA A 337 34.27 -5.75 -26.31
CA ALA A 337 34.08 -5.10 -25.01
C ALA A 337 33.32 -3.75 -25.06
N PRO A 338 33.64 -2.80 -25.97
CA PRO A 338 32.98 -1.49 -25.96
C PRO A 338 31.54 -1.55 -26.47
N THR A 339 31.20 -2.46 -27.40
CA THR A 339 29.82 -2.55 -27.91
C THR A 339 28.84 -2.99 -26.82
N PRO A 340 29.08 -4.08 -26.06
CA PRO A 340 28.19 -4.42 -24.95
C PRO A 340 28.22 -3.38 -23.83
N LEU A 341 29.35 -2.73 -23.56
CA LEU A 341 29.40 -1.64 -22.57
C LEU A 341 28.42 -0.51 -22.91
N ILE A 342 28.45 -0.05 -24.17
CA ILE A 342 27.58 1.03 -24.66
C ILE A 342 26.12 0.58 -24.69
N VAL A 343 25.84 -0.61 -25.23
CA VAL A 343 24.46 -1.10 -25.36
C VAL A 343 23.83 -1.39 -24.00
N ASN A 344 24.56 -2.00 -23.06
CA ASN A 344 24.08 -2.21 -21.69
C ASN A 344 23.80 -0.87 -21.00
N LEU A 345 24.65 0.15 -21.19
CA LEU A 345 24.45 1.48 -20.62
C LEU A 345 23.18 2.13 -21.16
N LEU A 346 23.04 2.17 -22.50
CA LEU A 346 21.88 2.74 -23.17
C LEU A 346 20.58 2.06 -22.72
N PHE A 347 20.56 0.72 -22.70
CA PHE A 347 19.38 -0.02 -22.27
C PHE A 347 19.07 0.19 -20.78
N SER A 348 20.08 0.20 -19.91
CA SER A 348 19.88 0.50 -18.49
C SER A 348 19.26 1.88 -18.28
N THR A 349 19.75 2.89 -19.01
CA THR A 349 19.19 4.25 -18.95
C THR A 349 17.75 4.30 -19.47
N LEU A 350 17.45 3.59 -20.56
CA LEU A 350 16.09 3.48 -21.11
C LEU A 350 15.14 2.82 -20.10
N LEU A 351 15.56 1.73 -19.47
CA LEU A 351 14.75 1.00 -18.50
C LEU A 351 14.50 1.83 -17.24
N LEU A 352 15.53 2.51 -16.73
CA LEU A 352 15.38 3.44 -15.60
C LEU A 352 14.44 4.60 -15.96
N HIS A 353 14.57 5.15 -17.17
CA HIS A 353 13.69 6.22 -17.63
C HIS A 353 12.23 5.76 -17.69
N ASN A 354 11.96 4.60 -18.31
CA ASN A 354 10.60 4.08 -18.45
C ASN A 354 10.00 3.69 -17.09
N THR A 355 10.77 3.02 -16.23
CA THR A 355 10.31 2.69 -14.86
C THR A 355 10.05 3.95 -14.03
N GLN A 356 10.85 5.01 -14.22
CA GLN A 356 10.61 6.28 -13.53
C GLN A 356 9.33 6.98 -14.04
N GLN A 357 9.07 6.98 -15.34
CA GLN A 357 7.80 7.50 -15.87
C GLN A 357 6.59 6.76 -15.31
N LEU A 358 6.67 5.43 -15.17
CA LEU A 358 5.61 4.64 -14.53
C LEU A 358 5.46 5.01 -13.05
N HIS A 359 6.58 5.09 -12.32
CA HIS A 359 6.60 5.48 -10.92
C HIS A 359 5.94 6.84 -10.66
N GLU A 360 6.21 7.83 -11.51
CA GLU A 360 5.67 9.20 -11.41
C GLU A 360 4.14 9.28 -11.58
N ARG A 361 3.50 8.24 -12.15
CA ARG A 361 2.03 8.14 -12.21
C ARG A 361 1.39 7.91 -10.84
N GLY A 362 2.17 7.44 -9.86
CA GLY A 362 1.75 7.25 -8.48
C GLY A 362 2.30 8.31 -7.53
N CYS A 363 2.08 8.08 -6.24
CA CYS A 363 2.60 8.88 -5.13
C CYS A 363 3.42 8.05 -4.13
N SER A 364 3.63 6.76 -4.41
CA SER A 364 4.46 5.90 -3.58
C SER A 364 5.89 6.46 -3.49
N GLU A 365 6.53 6.29 -2.34
CA GLU A 365 7.93 6.66 -2.17
C GLU A 365 8.84 6.00 -3.21
N ALA A 366 9.86 6.76 -3.64
CA ALA A 366 10.88 6.26 -4.55
C ALA A 366 11.61 5.05 -3.95
N VAL A 367 12.08 4.16 -4.81
CA VAL A 367 12.92 3.04 -4.36
C VAL A 367 14.20 3.63 -3.77
N ASP A 368 14.42 3.41 -2.46
CA ASP A 368 15.68 3.81 -1.82
C ASP A 368 16.84 3.00 -2.43
N LEU A 369 17.64 3.70 -3.21
CA LEU A 369 18.83 3.20 -3.89
C LEU A 369 20.11 3.82 -3.30
N THR A 370 20.00 4.63 -2.25
CA THR A 370 21.11 5.39 -1.67
C THR A 370 22.23 4.46 -1.21
N LEU A 371 21.89 3.41 -0.46
CA LEU A 371 22.84 2.42 0.03
C LEU A 371 23.57 1.73 -1.13
N SER A 372 22.83 1.29 -2.16
CA SER A 372 23.41 0.63 -3.34
C SER A 372 24.38 1.55 -4.08
N CYS A 373 24.01 2.82 -4.29
CA CYS A 373 24.86 3.83 -4.94
C CYS A 373 26.10 4.19 -4.11
N VAL A 374 25.98 4.26 -2.78
CA VAL A 374 27.11 4.53 -1.89
C VAL A 374 28.10 3.37 -1.89
N LEU A 375 27.61 2.13 -1.75
CA LEU A 375 28.47 0.92 -1.79
C LEU A 375 29.21 0.81 -3.13
N ALA A 376 28.50 1.09 -4.22
CA ALA A 376 29.05 1.19 -5.54
C ALA A 376 30.17 2.23 -5.69
N ALA A 377 29.91 3.46 -5.26
CA ALA A 377 30.88 4.54 -5.33
C ALA A 377 32.13 4.23 -4.50
N LEU A 378 31.95 3.66 -3.30
CA LEU A 378 33.05 3.21 -2.45
C LEU A 378 33.89 2.11 -3.12
N ALA A 379 33.24 1.11 -3.73
CA ALA A 379 33.94 0.03 -4.44
C ALA A 379 34.74 0.57 -5.63
N ILE A 380 34.15 1.48 -6.42
CA ILE A 380 34.82 2.14 -7.54
C ILE A 380 36.04 2.94 -7.05
N LEU A 381 35.88 3.74 -5.99
CA LEU A 381 36.94 4.58 -5.44
C LEU A 381 38.10 3.72 -4.92
N LEU A 382 37.80 2.62 -4.21
CA LEU A 382 38.79 1.67 -3.72
C LEU A 382 39.57 1.03 -4.88
N MET A 383 38.89 0.60 -5.94
CA MET A 383 39.54 -0.01 -7.11
C MET A 383 40.48 0.96 -7.82
N LEU A 384 40.06 2.21 -7.99
CA LEU A 384 40.91 3.26 -8.58
C LEU A 384 42.11 3.59 -7.69
N LEU A 385 41.90 3.69 -6.37
CA LEU A 385 42.95 4.03 -5.41
C LEU A 385 44.01 2.92 -5.32
N VAL A 386 43.59 1.65 -5.30
CA VAL A 386 44.49 0.49 -5.40
C VAL A 386 45.30 0.53 -6.69
N HIS A 387 44.65 0.83 -7.83
CA HIS A 387 45.34 0.93 -9.11
C HIS A 387 46.40 2.05 -9.11
N ILE A 388 46.08 3.23 -8.59
CA ILE A 388 47.01 4.37 -8.49
C ILE A 388 48.18 4.03 -7.57
N LEU A 389 47.94 3.40 -6.41
CA LEU A 389 48.99 2.99 -5.48
C LEU A 389 49.95 1.96 -6.10
N LEU A 390 49.41 0.96 -6.81
CA LEU A 390 50.22 -0.02 -7.55
C LEU A 390 51.08 0.64 -8.62
N CYS A 391 50.51 1.60 -9.37
CA CYS A 391 51.22 2.40 -10.35
C CYS A 391 52.35 3.22 -9.71
N TYR A 392 52.08 3.92 -8.60
CA TYR A 392 53.07 4.70 -7.87
C TYR A 392 54.24 3.83 -7.37
N HIS A 393 53.93 2.67 -6.77
CA HIS A 393 54.96 1.78 -6.24
C HIS A 393 55.85 1.20 -7.36
N ARG A 394 55.26 0.80 -8.50
CA ARG A 394 56.02 0.28 -9.65
C ARG A 394 56.87 1.33 -10.33
N SER A 395 56.33 2.55 -10.52
CA SER A 395 57.11 3.68 -11.03
C SER A 395 58.33 3.98 -10.13
N LYS A 396 58.12 4.00 -8.81
CA LYS A 396 59.20 4.18 -7.82
C LYS A 396 60.24 3.06 -7.87
N GLN A 397 59.84 1.81 -8.07
CA GLN A 397 60.79 0.69 -8.24
C GLN A 397 61.62 0.81 -9.52
N LYS A 398 60.98 1.17 -10.65
CA LYS A 398 61.70 1.41 -11.92
C LYS A 398 62.69 2.57 -11.82
N GLY A 399 62.30 3.67 -11.16
CA GLY A 399 63.20 4.81 -10.90
C GLY A 399 64.39 4.47 -9.98
N LYS A 400 64.23 3.52 -9.05
CA LYS A 400 65.34 3.01 -8.23
C LYS A 400 66.29 2.10 -9.03
N MET A 401 65.76 1.30 -9.96
CA MET A 401 66.58 0.43 -10.84
C MET A 401 67.43 1.25 -11.83
N THR A 402 66.85 2.27 -12.47
CA THR A 402 67.58 3.15 -13.41
C THR A 402 68.69 3.92 -12.71
N LYS A 403 68.45 4.50 -11.52
CA LYS A 403 69.50 5.16 -10.73
C LYS A 403 70.63 4.23 -10.27
N LYS A 404 70.35 2.94 -10.07
CA LYS A 404 71.35 1.94 -9.67
C LYS A 404 72.20 1.50 -10.87
N GLN A 405 71.59 1.39 -12.04
CA GLN A 405 72.27 1.05 -13.29
C GLN A 405 73.18 2.18 -13.77
N ASP A 406 72.73 3.44 -13.68
CA ASP A 406 73.53 4.62 -14.00
C ASP A 406 74.79 4.73 -13.11
N LYS A 407 74.62 4.51 -11.79
CA LYS A 407 75.75 4.43 -10.85
C LYS A 407 76.72 3.27 -11.13
N THR A 408 76.25 2.15 -11.69
CA THR A 408 77.10 0.99 -11.98
C THR A 408 77.88 1.19 -13.28
N GLN A 409 77.28 1.90 -14.24
CA GLN A 409 77.90 2.25 -15.52
C GLN A 409 78.95 3.37 -15.34
N ASP A 410 78.72 4.33 -14.45
CA ASP A 410 79.69 5.38 -14.08
C ASP A 410 80.95 4.77 -13.40
N ILE A 411 80.77 3.76 -12.55
CA ILE A 411 81.86 2.99 -11.90
C ILE A 411 82.63 2.14 -12.91
N GLN A 412 81.97 1.53 -13.90
CA GLN A 412 82.65 0.77 -14.96
C GLN A 412 83.40 1.68 -15.94
N THR A 413 82.92 2.89 -16.20
CA THR A 413 83.59 3.88 -17.06
C THR A 413 84.83 4.47 -16.37
N THR A 414 84.79 4.67 -15.04
CA THR A 414 85.99 5.05 -14.26
C THR A 414 87.00 3.91 -14.14
N ALA A 415 86.56 2.65 -14.02
CA ALA A 415 87.46 1.49 -13.95
C ALA A 415 88.18 1.18 -15.28
N THR A 416 87.55 1.45 -16.43
CA THR A 416 88.17 1.26 -17.77
C THR A 416 89.16 2.36 -18.15
N LEU A 417 89.06 3.56 -17.55
CA LEU A 417 90.07 4.61 -17.71
C LEU A 417 91.35 4.34 -16.90
N VAL A 418 91.28 3.58 -15.81
CA VAL A 418 92.43 3.28 -14.94
C VAL A 418 93.27 2.11 -15.47
N THR A 419 92.71 1.18 -16.24
CA THR A 419 93.45 0.04 -16.82
C THR A 419 94.21 0.35 -18.11
N HIS A 420 94.07 1.55 -18.68
CA HIS A 420 94.81 1.95 -19.89
C HIS A 420 96.10 2.76 -19.60
N CYS A 421 96.39 3.05 -18.33
CA CYS A 421 97.65 3.62 -17.87
C CYS A 421 98.43 2.57 -17.06
N HIS A 422 99.07 1.62 -17.73
CA HIS A 422 100.21 0.91 -17.16
C HIS A 422 101.15 0.36 -18.23
#